data_AF-A0A226D5W1-F1
#
_entry.id   AF-A0A226D5W1-F1
#
_cell.length_a   1.000
_cell.length_b   1.000
_cell.length_c   1.000
_cell.angle_alpha   90.00
_cell.angle_beta   90.00
_cell.angle_gamma   90.00
#
_symmetry.space_group_name_H-M   'P 1'
#
loop_
_entity.id
_entity.type
_entity.pdbx_description
1 polymer ?
#
loop_
_entity_poly.entity_id
_entity_poly.type
_entity_poly.pdbx_seq_one_letter_code
_entity_poly.pdbx_strand_id
1 'polypeptide(L)'
;MAHNRRYDHYEVEAVFKKMPTFNDDTIDVTDLNVFFANMNYTCTDEQRAAYNKYLRDYHNRKLPLDLAVACLAVIDDPKEMMRHNVTALDQNKDGIIDEAEFKCIVQLLLVHDPTFPKVDYAKFFEEADTDGDGQVTIEEAVEWIGKNTKK
;
A
#
# COMPACT_ATOMS: atom_id res chain seq x y z
N MET A 1 5.33 -13.51 -14.49
CA MET A 1 5.23 -12.35 -13.60
C MET A 1 4.25 -11.38 -14.24
N ALA A 2 3.20 -11.06 -13.51
CA ALA A 2 2.21 -10.09 -13.93
C ALA A 2 2.86 -8.70 -13.86
N HIS A 3 3.31 -8.17 -15.00
CA HIS A 3 3.82 -6.79 -15.08
C HIS A 3 2.62 -5.87 -15.28
N ASN A 4 2.00 -5.47 -14.17
CA ASN A 4 1.03 -4.39 -14.20
C ASN A 4 1.75 -3.10 -14.60
N ARG A 5 1.18 -2.35 -15.55
CA ARG A 5 1.69 -1.03 -15.95
C ARG A 5 1.30 0.02 -14.93
N ARG A 6 1.98 1.18 -14.92
CA ARG A 6 1.48 2.37 -14.23
C ARG A 6 0.10 2.75 -14.77
N TYR A 7 -0.77 3.17 -13.87
CA TYR A 7 -2.10 3.64 -14.22
C TYR A 7 -2.24 5.14 -13.96
N ASP A 8 -2.84 5.85 -14.90
CA ASP A 8 -3.15 7.26 -14.81
C ASP A 8 -4.37 7.53 -13.92
N HIS A 9 -4.46 8.73 -13.38
CA HIS A 9 -5.60 9.13 -12.55
C HIS A 9 -6.95 8.95 -13.28
N TYR A 10 -7.05 9.42 -14.52
CA TYR A 10 -8.34 9.42 -15.24
C TYR A 10 -8.85 8.01 -15.52
N GLU A 11 -7.96 7.04 -15.73
CA GLU A 11 -8.38 5.65 -15.96
C GLU A 11 -8.85 4.97 -14.68
N VAL A 12 -8.16 5.18 -13.56
CA VAL A 12 -8.55 4.63 -12.26
C VAL A 12 -9.91 5.21 -11.86
N GLU A 13 -10.07 6.52 -11.94
CA GLU A 13 -11.32 7.22 -11.64
C GLU A 13 -12.47 6.74 -12.54
N ALA A 14 -12.23 6.58 -13.84
CA ALA A 14 -13.25 6.11 -14.77
C ALA A 14 -13.71 4.67 -14.47
N VAL A 15 -12.84 3.82 -13.92
CA VAL A 15 -13.24 2.49 -13.46
C VAL A 15 -13.95 2.56 -12.11
N PHE A 16 -13.48 3.37 -11.16
CA PHE A 16 -14.14 3.60 -9.87
C PHE A 16 -15.60 4.00 -10.05
N LYS A 17 -15.87 4.97 -10.93
CA LYS A 17 -17.23 5.45 -11.23
C LYS A 17 -18.17 4.38 -11.80
N LYS A 18 -17.64 3.26 -12.31
CA LYS A 18 -18.42 2.12 -12.81
C LYS A 18 -18.73 1.08 -11.72
N MET A 19 -18.10 1.19 -10.55
CA MET A 19 -18.26 0.22 -9.48
C MET A 19 -19.63 0.39 -8.80
N PRO A 20 -20.38 -0.69 -8.53
CA PRO A 20 -21.71 -0.61 -7.92
C PRO A 20 -21.75 0.11 -6.56
N THR A 21 -20.69 -0.01 -5.77
CA THR A 21 -20.57 0.58 -4.43
C THR A 21 -19.87 1.92 -4.41
N PHE A 22 -19.56 2.48 -5.60
CA PHE A 22 -18.92 3.78 -5.71
C PHE A 22 -19.77 4.88 -5.07
N ASN A 23 -19.21 5.51 -4.04
CA ASN A 23 -19.82 6.63 -3.36
C ASN A 23 -18.74 7.47 -2.69
N ASP A 24 -18.84 8.80 -2.80
CA ASP A 24 -17.94 9.76 -2.13
C ASP A 24 -16.46 9.43 -2.38
N ASP A 25 -16.09 9.22 -3.65
CA ASP A 25 -14.75 8.84 -4.08
C ASP A 25 -14.17 7.60 -3.37
N THR A 26 -15.04 6.69 -2.92
CA THR A 26 -14.66 5.40 -2.32
C THR A 26 -15.45 4.25 -2.95
N ILE A 27 -14.90 3.04 -2.92
CA ILE A 27 -15.59 1.79 -3.27
C ILE A 27 -15.46 0.79 -2.10
N ASP A 28 -16.43 -0.10 -1.89
CA ASP A 28 -16.31 -1.17 -0.88
C ASP A 28 -15.34 -2.26 -1.36
N VAL A 29 -14.71 -2.95 -0.41
CA VAL A 29 -13.86 -4.12 -0.68
C VAL A 29 -14.54 -5.19 -1.53
N THR A 30 -15.89 -5.28 -1.52
CA THR A 30 -16.63 -6.21 -2.39
C THR A 30 -16.39 -5.97 -3.88
N ASP A 31 -16.13 -4.72 -4.26
CA ASP A 31 -15.96 -4.35 -5.67
C ASP A 31 -14.51 -4.49 -6.15
N LEU A 32 -13.54 -4.77 -5.27
CA LEU A 32 -12.12 -4.89 -5.65
C LEU A 32 -11.87 -5.89 -6.77
N ASN A 33 -12.61 -7.00 -6.78
CA ASN A 33 -12.46 -8.02 -7.81
C ASN A 33 -12.91 -7.52 -9.18
N VAL A 34 -14.02 -6.77 -9.20
CA VAL A 34 -14.56 -6.16 -10.42
C VAL A 34 -13.66 -5.01 -10.85
N PHE A 35 -13.15 -4.23 -9.89
CA PHE A 35 -12.20 -3.15 -10.11
C PHE A 35 -10.91 -3.66 -10.78
N PHE A 36 -10.24 -4.65 -10.19
CA PHE A 36 -9.02 -5.23 -10.76
C PHE A 36 -9.26 -5.83 -12.16
N ALA A 37 -10.38 -6.51 -12.37
CA ALA A 37 -10.73 -7.06 -13.68
C ALA A 37 -10.93 -5.95 -14.73
N ASN A 38 -11.60 -4.85 -14.40
CA ASN A 38 -11.80 -3.74 -15.33
C ASN A 38 -10.50 -2.98 -15.63
N MET A 39 -9.57 -2.94 -14.67
CA MET A 39 -8.25 -2.33 -14.86
C MET A 39 -7.28 -3.24 -15.63
N ASN A 40 -7.67 -4.48 -15.96
CA ASN A 40 -6.76 -5.55 -16.40
C ASN A 40 -5.58 -5.74 -15.44
N TYR A 41 -5.82 -5.46 -14.15
CA TYR A 41 -4.85 -5.60 -13.09
C TYR A 41 -4.75 -7.08 -12.70
N THR A 42 -3.52 -7.58 -12.67
CA THR A 42 -3.23 -8.98 -12.38
C THR A 42 -2.54 -9.10 -11.02
N CYS A 43 -3.12 -9.91 -10.14
CA CYS A 43 -2.58 -10.21 -8.82
C CYS A 43 -2.88 -11.63 -8.40
N THR A 44 -2.09 -12.15 -7.46
CA THR A 44 -2.30 -13.47 -6.85
C THR A 44 -3.46 -13.42 -5.86
N ASP A 45 -4.02 -14.60 -5.52
CA ASP A 45 -5.05 -14.68 -4.49
C ASP A 45 -4.53 -14.23 -3.11
N GLU A 46 -3.24 -14.42 -2.84
CA GLU A 46 -2.57 -13.90 -1.64
C GLU A 46 -2.53 -12.37 -1.62
N GLN A 47 -2.16 -11.72 -2.74
CA GLN A 47 -2.21 -10.26 -2.90
C GLN A 47 -3.62 -9.72 -2.68
N ARG A 48 -4.63 -10.37 -3.28
CA ARG A 48 -6.04 -10.00 -3.11
C ARG A 48 -6.48 -10.12 -1.68
N ALA A 49 -6.10 -11.19 -0.98
CA ALA A 49 -6.42 -11.39 0.43
C ALA A 49 -5.76 -10.32 1.31
N ALA A 50 -4.51 -9.96 1.03
CA ALA A 50 -3.79 -8.91 1.74
C ALA A 50 -4.48 -7.54 1.59
N TYR A 51 -4.84 -7.14 0.37
CA TYR A 51 -5.58 -5.90 0.12
C TYR A 51 -6.95 -5.88 0.81
N ASN A 52 -7.70 -6.98 0.73
CA ASN A 52 -9.00 -7.07 1.39
C ASN A 52 -8.89 -6.94 2.91
N LYS A 53 -7.85 -7.54 3.50
CA LYS A 53 -7.59 -7.44 4.94
C LYS A 53 -7.18 -6.02 5.31
N TYR A 54 -6.23 -5.43 4.59
CA TYR A 54 -5.77 -4.06 4.78
C TYR A 54 -6.94 -3.06 4.78
N LEU A 55 -7.78 -3.08 3.75
CA LEU A 55 -8.89 -2.15 3.63
C LEU A 55 -9.97 -2.38 4.69
N ARG A 56 -10.18 -3.64 5.11
CA ARG A 56 -11.11 -3.97 6.19
C ARG A 56 -10.63 -3.45 7.53
N ASP A 57 -9.35 -3.61 7.83
CA ASP A 57 -8.77 -3.32 9.14
C ASP A 57 -8.47 -1.81 9.30
N TYR A 58 -8.03 -1.14 8.23
CA TYR A 58 -7.53 0.24 8.27
C TYR A 58 -8.33 1.26 7.46
N HIS A 59 -9.25 0.85 6.59
CA HIS A 59 -10.04 1.78 5.76
C HIS A 59 -11.54 1.55 5.85
N ASN A 60 -12.03 0.98 6.96
CA ASN A 60 -13.46 0.72 7.17
C ASN A 60 -14.12 -0.04 6.01
N ARG A 61 -13.39 -0.99 5.41
CA ARG A 61 -13.79 -1.77 4.23
C ARG A 61 -13.99 -0.96 2.95
N LYS A 62 -13.43 0.23 2.88
CA LYS A 62 -13.50 1.10 1.70
C LYS A 62 -12.11 1.28 1.11
N LEU A 63 -12.03 1.37 -0.21
CA LEU A 63 -10.84 1.82 -0.92
C LEU A 63 -11.09 3.26 -1.40
N PRO A 64 -10.36 4.25 -0.87
CA PRO A 64 -10.36 5.61 -1.39
C PRO A 64 -9.78 5.68 -2.80
N LEU A 65 -10.39 6.49 -3.67
CA LEU A 65 -9.92 6.74 -5.03
C LEU A 65 -8.50 7.29 -5.01
N ASP A 66 -8.23 8.29 -4.18
CA ASP A 66 -6.92 8.92 -4.06
C ASP A 66 -5.82 7.90 -3.71
N LEU A 67 -6.13 6.96 -2.81
CA LEU A 67 -5.21 5.90 -2.44
C LEU A 67 -4.97 4.94 -3.60
N ALA A 68 -6.03 4.52 -4.30
CA ALA A 68 -5.91 3.63 -5.44
C ALA A 68 -5.10 4.29 -6.57
N VAL A 69 -5.38 5.56 -6.88
CA VAL A 69 -4.66 6.34 -7.89
C VAL A 69 -3.19 6.46 -7.51
N ALA A 70 -2.89 6.86 -6.28
CA ALA A 70 -1.54 7.04 -5.80
C ALA A 70 -0.72 5.74 -5.89
N CYS A 71 -1.25 4.62 -5.38
CA CYS A 71 -0.56 3.33 -5.42
C CYS A 71 -0.41 2.77 -6.84
N LEU A 72 -1.42 2.93 -7.70
CA LEU A 72 -1.39 2.41 -9.07
C LEU A 72 -0.52 3.25 -10.01
N ALA A 73 -0.31 4.53 -9.72
CA ALA A 73 0.58 5.42 -10.46
C ALA A 73 2.07 5.05 -10.29
N VAL A 74 2.42 4.45 -9.15
CA VAL A 74 3.81 4.10 -8.79
C VAL A 74 4.01 2.59 -8.62
N ILE A 75 3.20 1.79 -9.30
CA ILE A 75 3.16 0.33 -9.11
C ILE A 75 4.49 -0.41 -9.31
N ASP A 76 5.38 0.17 -10.11
CA ASP A 76 6.72 -0.31 -10.44
C ASP A 76 7.82 0.34 -9.57
N ASP A 77 7.45 1.22 -8.65
CA ASP A 77 8.35 1.88 -7.70
C ASP A 77 7.96 1.48 -6.26
N PRO A 78 8.62 0.45 -5.69
CA PRO A 78 8.36 0.01 -4.32
C PRO A 78 8.55 1.10 -3.26
N LYS A 79 9.43 2.08 -3.52
CA LYS A 79 9.75 3.16 -2.58
C LYS A 79 8.60 4.16 -2.51
N GLU A 80 8.11 4.61 -3.66
CA GLU A 80 6.96 5.52 -3.69
C GLU A 80 5.65 4.79 -3.33
N MET A 81 5.53 3.50 -3.66
CA MET A 81 4.43 2.67 -3.19
C MET A 81 4.42 2.60 -1.66
N MET A 82 5.57 2.40 -1.01
CA MET A 82 5.68 2.45 0.45
C MET A 82 5.18 3.80 0.97
N ARG A 83 5.67 4.91 0.41
CA ARG A 83 5.28 6.25 0.85
C ARG A 83 3.76 6.42 0.86
N HIS A 84 3.07 6.03 -0.22
CA HIS A 84 1.62 6.14 -0.29
C HIS A 84 0.89 5.22 0.69
N ASN A 85 1.36 3.97 0.88
CA ASN A 85 0.74 3.05 1.82
C ASN A 85 0.91 3.49 3.28
N VAL A 86 2.10 3.96 3.65
CA VAL A 86 2.37 4.51 5.00
C VAL A 86 1.52 5.75 5.23
N THR A 87 1.52 6.69 4.30
CA THR A 87 0.74 7.93 4.42
C THR A 87 -0.76 7.65 4.55
N ALA A 88 -1.23 6.57 3.93
CA ALA A 88 -2.62 6.13 4.03
C ALA A 88 -2.93 5.34 5.31
N LEU A 89 -1.92 4.80 5.97
CA LEU A 89 -2.04 4.14 7.27
C LEU A 89 -1.98 5.12 8.43
N ASP A 90 -1.21 6.20 8.28
CA ASP A 90 -1.07 7.32 9.21
C ASP A 90 -2.41 8.08 9.38
N GLN A 91 -3.36 7.45 10.07
CA GLN A 91 -4.71 7.96 10.28
C GLN A 91 -4.73 9.18 11.20
N ASN A 92 -3.81 9.21 12.18
CA ASN A 92 -3.63 10.30 13.12
C ASN A 92 -2.79 11.46 12.52
N LYS A 93 -2.20 11.27 11.35
CA LYS A 93 -1.40 12.26 10.62
C LYS A 93 -0.24 12.78 11.47
N ASP A 94 0.32 11.92 12.31
CA ASP A 94 1.47 12.25 13.13
C ASP A 94 2.78 12.01 12.37
N GLY A 95 2.72 11.33 11.22
CA GLY A 95 3.87 11.03 10.38
C GLY A 95 4.78 9.95 10.95
N ILE A 96 4.34 9.20 11.95
CA ILE A 96 5.11 8.18 12.66
C ILE A 96 4.53 6.81 12.35
N ILE A 97 5.40 5.82 12.15
CA ILE A 97 5.01 4.42 11.93
C ILE A 97 5.02 3.65 13.24
N ASP A 98 3.89 3.05 13.58
CA ASP A 98 3.79 2.11 14.70
C ASP A 98 4.02 0.64 14.29
N GLU A 99 4.11 -0.25 15.29
CA GLU A 99 4.34 -1.68 15.07
C GLU A 99 3.24 -2.36 14.25
N ALA A 100 1.98 -1.94 14.40
CA ALA A 100 0.84 -2.54 13.70
C ALA A 100 0.82 -2.12 12.23
N GLU A 101 1.08 -0.83 11.96
CA GLU A 101 1.22 -0.27 10.63
C GLU A 101 2.39 -0.91 9.89
N PHE A 102 3.55 -1.00 10.54
CA PHE A 102 4.73 -1.65 9.99
C PHE A 102 4.46 -3.11 9.57
N LYS A 103 3.86 -3.90 10.47
CA LYS A 103 3.52 -5.31 10.18
C LYS A 103 2.57 -5.44 9.00
N CYS A 104 1.63 -4.51 8.86
CA CYS A 104 0.70 -4.51 7.75
C CYS A 104 1.42 -4.25 6.43
N ILE A 105 2.28 -3.24 6.40
CA ILE A 105 2.98 -2.86 5.17
C ILE A 105 4.02 -3.90 4.77
N VAL A 106 4.79 -4.44 5.71
CA VAL A 106 5.75 -5.51 5.40
C VAL A 106 5.04 -6.76 4.84
N GLN A 107 3.85 -7.10 5.35
CA GLN A 107 3.06 -8.17 4.76
C GLN A 107 2.66 -7.86 3.30
N LEU A 108 2.21 -6.65 3.01
CA LEU A 108 1.91 -6.22 1.64
C LEU A 108 3.16 -6.31 0.76
N LEU A 109 4.29 -5.74 1.20
CA LEU A 109 5.55 -5.78 0.46
C LEU A 109 6.02 -7.20 0.19
N LEU A 110 5.99 -8.10 1.18
CA LEU A 110 6.39 -9.51 1.00
C LEU A 110 5.50 -10.27 0.02
N VAL A 111 4.22 -9.90 -0.04
CA VAL A 111 3.24 -10.50 -0.95
C VAL A 111 3.40 -9.99 -2.39
N HIS A 112 4.00 -8.81 -2.57
CA HIS A 112 4.40 -8.29 -3.88
C HIS A 112 5.80 -8.71 -4.31
N ASP A 113 6.75 -8.66 -3.38
CA ASP A 113 8.14 -9.04 -3.53
C ASP A 113 8.55 -10.00 -2.41
N PRO A 114 8.50 -11.32 -2.64
CA PRO A 114 8.90 -12.32 -1.65
C PRO A 114 10.41 -12.28 -1.34
N THR A 115 11.20 -11.51 -2.08
CA THR A 115 12.63 -11.31 -1.83
C THR A 115 12.91 -10.21 -0.83
N PHE A 116 11.89 -9.41 -0.48
CA PHE A 116 11.97 -8.38 0.55
C PHE A 116 12.39 -8.98 1.90
N PRO A 117 13.28 -8.33 2.67
CA PRO A 117 13.76 -8.91 3.91
C PRO A 117 12.64 -9.01 4.95
N LYS A 118 12.50 -10.22 5.51
CA LYS A 118 11.61 -10.49 6.64
C LYS A 118 12.29 -10.02 7.92
N VAL A 119 12.15 -8.73 8.21
CA VAL A 119 12.64 -8.12 9.45
C VAL A 119 11.50 -8.01 10.46
N ASP A 120 11.84 -8.13 11.74
CA ASP A 120 10.93 -7.83 12.84
C ASP A 120 10.88 -6.31 13.07
N TYR A 121 9.80 -5.82 13.66
CA TYR A 121 9.64 -4.40 13.97
C TYR A 121 10.82 -3.83 14.77
N ALA A 122 11.33 -4.57 15.77
CA ALA A 122 12.47 -4.11 16.57
C ALA A 122 13.74 -3.86 15.72
N LYS A 123 14.01 -4.72 14.72
CA LYS A 123 15.16 -4.54 13.82
C LYS A 123 14.93 -3.44 12.82
N PHE A 124 13.73 -3.38 12.25
CA PHE A 124 13.34 -2.28 11.38
C PHE A 124 13.48 -0.95 12.10
N PHE A 125 12.96 -0.86 13.31
CA PHE A 125 13.02 0.33 14.15
C PHE A 125 14.48 0.73 14.42
N GLU A 126 15.32 -0.21 14.88
CA GLU A 126 16.75 0.07 15.11
C GLU A 126 17.51 0.54 13.85
N GLU A 127 17.13 0.04 12.68
CA GLU A 127 17.80 0.41 11.42
C GLU A 127 17.19 1.64 10.72
N ALA A 128 15.92 1.93 10.96
CA ALA A 128 15.18 3.03 10.34
C ALA A 128 15.18 4.30 11.19
N ASP A 129 15.16 4.19 12.52
CA ASP A 129 15.31 5.31 13.47
C ASP A 129 16.75 5.87 13.37
N THR A 130 16.95 6.80 12.45
CA THR A 130 18.29 7.32 12.12
C THR A 130 18.67 8.50 12.99
N ASP A 131 17.69 9.24 13.49
CA ASP A 131 17.92 10.38 14.38
C ASP A 131 17.92 9.99 15.87
N GLY A 132 17.48 8.78 16.21
CA GLY A 132 17.48 8.22 17.55
C GLY A 132 16.41 8.85 18.45
N ASP A 133 15.35 9.41 17.87
CA ASP A 133 14.27 10.06 18.62
C ASP A 133 13.28 9.06 19.24
N GLY A 134 13.42 7.77 18.89
CA GLY A 134 12.57 6.70 19.36
C GLY A 134 11.24 6.58 18.61
N GLN A 135 11.17 7.12 17.39
CA GLN A 135 10.04 7.06 16.47
C GLN A 135 10.60 6.80 15.06
N VAL A 136 9.77 6.24 14.17
CA VAL A 136 10.18 6.05 12.77
C VAL A 136 9.26 6.88 11.91
N THR A 137 9.80 7.90 11.27
CA THR A 137 9.04 8.76 10.37
C THR A 137 8.73 8.07 9.04
N ILE A 138 7.72 8.56 8.32
CA ILE A 138 7.42 8.09 6.95
C ILE A 138 8.67 8.15 6.07
N GLU A 139 9.46 9.22 6.18
CA GLU A 139 10.66 9.40 5.37
C GLU A 139 11.72 8.35 5.68
N GLU A 140 11.98 8.09 6.95
CA GLU A 140 12.93 7.07 7.41
C GLU A 140 12.53 5.66 6.96
N ALA A 141 11.25 5.31 7.08
CA ALA A 141 10.75 4.02 6.62
C ALA A 141 10.90 3.85 5.10
N VAL A 142 10.59 4.89 4.34
CA VAL A 142 10.73 4.93 2.88
C VAL A 142 12.20 4.84 2.46
N GLU A 143 13.10 5.51 3.19
CA GLU A 143 14.54 5.37 2.98
C GLU A 143 15.03 3.95 3.27
N TRP A 144 14.62 3.39 4.40
CA TRP A 144 15.00 2.04 4.82
C TRP A 144 14.55 1.00 3.78
N ILE A 145 13.31 1.10 3.29
CA ILE A 145 12.83 0.24 2.21
C ILE A 145 13.61 0.44 0.93
N GLY A 146 13.88 1.68 0.53
CA GLY A 146 14.67 1.96 -0.68
C GLY A 146 16.09 1.39 -0.60
N LYS A 147 16.67 1.26 0.60
CA LYS A 147 17.97 0.59 0.82
C LYS A 147 17.87 -0.93 0.75
N ASN A 148 16.72 -1.49 1.17
CA ASN A 148 16.49 -2.93 1.31
C ASN A 148 15.77 -3.59 0.13
N THR A 149 15.14 -2.81 -0.75
CA THR A 149 14.63 -3.31 -2.03
C THR A 149 15.76 -3.39 -3.05
N LYS A 150 15.90 -4.54 -3.70
CA LYS A 150 16.88 -4.69 -4.79
C LYS A 150 16.38 -3.94 -6.02
N LYS A 151 17.24 -3.09 -6.59
CA LYS A 151 17.06 -2.52 -7.94
C LYS A 151 16.97 -3.61 -9.01
#